data_AF-B6AI17-F1
#
_entry.id   AF-B6AI17-F1
#
_cell.length_a   1.000
_cell.length_b   1.000
_cell.length_c   1.000
_cell.angle_alpha   90.00
_cell.angle_beta   90.00
_cell.angle_gamma   90.00
#
_symmetry.space_group_name_H-M   'P 1'
#
loop_
_entity.id
_entity.type
_entity.pdbx_description
1 polymer ?
#
loop_
_entity_poly.entity_id
_entity_poly.type
_entity_poly.pdbx_seq_one_letter_code
_entity_poly.pdbx_strand_id
1 'polypeptide(L)'
;MTNCCTEESTMMHMTFYQNYNALILFDQWKTYNLATYLLSCLVIILIGFLAVYVSVVKEEIESRQRCLGKRIYILRVFMAFISYFFHYILMLIAMTFNFGLFLSVLIGLSIGHGLLSDKLRNLQCNGDLCIC
;
A
#
# COMPACT_ATOMS: atom_id res chain seq x y z
N MET A 1 -1.63 -25.02 46.99
CA MET A 1 -0.22 -24.97 46.55
C MET A 1 -0.23 -24.86 45.04
N THR A 2 0.28 -23.74 44.56
CA THR A 2 0.42 -23.32 43.16
C THR A 2 1.36 -24.25 42.40
N ASN A 3 0.84 -25.01 41.44
CA ASN A 3 1.67 -25.69 40.45
C ASN A 3 2.16 -24.66 39.44
N CYS A 4 3.31 -24.07 39.76
CA CYS A 4 4.08 -23.16 38.91
C CYS A 4 4.80 -23.96 37.82
N CYS A 5 4.95 -23.35 36.64
CA CYS A 5 5.71 -23.79 35.47
C CYS A 5 5.01 -24.75 34.49
N THR A 6 3.87 -24.33 33.93
CA THR A 6 3.58 -24.61 32.51
C THR A 6 3.59 -23.29 31.78
N GLU A 7 4.68 -23.01 31.07
CA GLU A 7 4.77 -22.21 29.84
C GLU A 7 6.26 -22.04 29.53
N GLU A 8 6.82 -22.99 28.76
CA GLU A 8 7.88 -22.63 27.85
C GLU A 8 7.27 -21.55 26.94
N SER A 9 7.59 -20.30 27.20
CA SER A 9 7.15 -19.19 26.36
C SER A 9 7.88 -19.28 25.02
N THR A 10 7.48 -20.19 24.14
CA THR A 10 7.68 -20.09 22.69
C THR A 10 6.86 -18.90 22.20
N MET A 11 7.25 -17.68 22.56
CA MET A 11 6.59 -16.50 22.02
C MET A 11 7.05 -16.32 20.59
N MET A 12 6.07 -16.32 19.68
CA MET A 12 6.23 -16.29 18.23
C MET A 12 7.05 -15.07 17.79
N HIS A 13 8.32 -15.30 17.49
CA HIS A 13 9.24 -14.27 17.04
C HIS A 13 8.97 -13.94 15.56
N MET A 14 8.04 -13.02 15.31
CA MET A 14 7.74 -12.47 13.98
C MET A 14 8.75 -11.37 13.60
N THR A 15 10.05 -11.71 13.58
CA THR A 15 11.08 -10.75 13.19
C THR A 15 11.32 -10.73 11.70
N PHE A 16 11.73 -9.56 11.22
CA PHE A 16 12.22 -9.40 9.87
C PHE A 16 13.33 -10.40 9.58
N TYR A 17 13.16 -11.16 8.49
CA TYR A 17 14.17 -12.06 7.98
C TYR A 17 14.52 -11.67 6.54
N GLN A 18 15.81 -11.76 6.22
CA GLN A 18 16.32 -11.45 4.88
C GLN A 18 16.55 -12.78 4.14
N ASN A 19 15.56 -13.20 3.35
CA ASN A 19 15.68 -14.38 2.49
C ASN A 19 15.23 -14.03 1.07
N TYR A 20 16.03 -14.48 0.09
CA TYR A 20 15.79 -14.25 -1.34
C TYR A 20 14.79 -15.25 -1.93
N ASN A 21 14.57 -16.38 -1.25
CA ASN A 21 13.55 -17.38 -1.58
C ASN A 21 12.26 -17.10 -0.82
N ALA A 22 11.63 -15.95 -1.06
CA ALA A 22 10.36 -15.59 -0.43
C ALA A 22 9.18 -15.96 -1.34
N LEU A 23 8.19 -16.64 -0.78
CA LEU A 23 6.91 -16.93 -1.43
C LEU A 23 5.95 -15.79 -1.10
N ILE A 24 5.64 -14.94 -2.09
CA ILE A 24 5.11 -13.59 -1.78
C ILE A 24 3.58 -13.53 -1.76
N LEU A 25 2.84 -14.42 -2.43
CA LEU A 25 1.35 -14.46 -2.34
C LEU A 25 0.68 -15.68 -2.98
N PHE A 26 1.28 -16.24 -4.03
CA PHE A 26 0.84 -17.45 -4.71
C PHE A 26 2.05 -18.36 -4.92
N ASP A 27 1.88 -19.68 -4.79
CA ASP A 27 2.95 -20.68 -5.01
C ASP A 27 3.53 -20.64 -6.45
N GLN A 28 2.90 -19.86 -7.35
CA GLN A 28 3.28 -19.63 -8.74
C GLN A 28 4.35 -18.54 -8.95
N TRP A 29 4.67 -17.72 -7.94
CA TRP A 29 5.71 -16.68 -8.01
C TRP A 29 6.88 -17.04 -7.07
N LYS A 30 7.63 -18.09 -7.43
CA LYS A 30 8.87 -18.48 -6.74
C LYS A 30 10.07 -17.70 -7.30
N THR A 31 10.71 -16.91 -6.45
CA THR A 31 11.97 -16.24 -6.79
C THR A 31 13.14 -17.16 -6.50
N TYR A 32 13.58 -17.91 -7.51
CA TYR A 32 14.80 -18.74 -7.42
C TYR A 32 16.08 -17.92 -7.59
N ASN A 33 15.98 -16.71 -8.18
CA ASN A 33 17.10 -15.85 -8.53
C ASN A 33 16.93 -14.41 -7.99
N LEU A 34 18.05 -13.74 -7.72
CA LEU A 34 18.09 -12.33 -7.30
C LEU A 34 17.33 -11.40 -8.26
N ALA A 35 17.43 -11.64 -9.57
CA ALA A 35 16.75 -10.84 -10.59
C ALA A 35 15.21 -10.89 -10.45
N THR A 36 14.66 -12.08 -10.19
CA THR A 36 13.21 -12.24 -9.97
C THR A 36 12.75 -11.57 -8.68
N TYR A 37 13.61 -11.57 -7.65
CA TYR A 37 13.35 -10.84 -6.40
C TYR A 37 13.33 -9.32 -6.61
N LEU A 38 14.29 -8.75 -7.34
CA LEU A 38 14.30 -7.33 -7.69
C LEU A 38 13.10 -6.93 -8.55
N LEU A 39 12.67 -7.79 -9.48
CA LEU A 39 11.48 -7.56 -10.30
C LEU A 39 10.23 -7.46 -9.40
N SER A 40 10.10 -8.36 -8.42
CA SER A 40 9.02 -8.29 -7.43
C SER A 40 9.05 -6.98 -6.64
N CYS A 41 10.24 -6.54 -6.17
CA CYS A 41 10.37 -5.25 -5.49
C CYS A 41 9.90 -4.07 -6.35
N LEU A 42 10.26 -4.05 -7.65
CA LEU A 42 9.82 -3.02 -8.59
C LEU A 42 8.30 -3.04 -8.76
N VAL A 43 7.70 -4.21 -8.95
CA VAL A 43 6.25 -4.37 -9.05
C VAL A 43 5.54 -3.86 -7.78
N ILE A 44 6.08 -4.17 -6.61
CA ILE A 44 5.51 -3.72 -5.33
C ILE A 44 5.59 -2.19 -5.19
N ILE A 45 6.72 -1.57 -5.57
CA ILE A 45 6.86 -0.10 -5.60
C ILE A 45 5.79 0.50 -6.53
N LEU A 46 5.60 -0.08 -7.72
CA LEU A 46 4.63 0.38 -8.70
C LEU A 46 3.18 0.23 -8.19
N ILE A 47 2.85 -0.89 -7.53
CA ILE A 47 1.54 -1.09 -6.89
C ILE A 47 1.35 -0.07 -5.75
N GLY A 48 2.37 0.19 -4.93
CA GLY A 48 2.36 1.19 -3.88
C GLY A 48 2.05 2.60 -4.41
N PHE A 49 2.75 2.99 -5.47
CA PHE A 49 2.51 4.25 -6.15
C PHE A 49 1.09 4.35 -6.72
N LEU A 50 0.62 3.29 -7.39
CA LEU A 50 -0.74 3.23 -7.94
C LEU A 50 -1.82 3.29 -6.85
N ALA A 51 -1.61 2.63 -5.72
CA ALA A 51 -2.55 2.66 -4.60
C ALA A 51 -2.74 4.09 -4.07
N VAL A 52 -1.65 4.85 -3.94
CA VAL A 52 -1.71 6.26 -3.56
C VAL A 52 -2.37 7.07 -4.68
N TYR A 53 -1.95 6.91 -5.93
CA TYR A 53 -2.52 7.63 -7.07
C TYR A 53 -4.04 7.50 -7.17
N VAL A 54 -4.58 6.28 -7.06
CA VAL A 54 -6.03 6.02 -7.08
C VAL A 54 -6.70 6.67 -5.86
N SER A 55 -6.05 6.67 -4.70
CA SER A 55 -6.57 7.31 -3.49
C SER A 55 -6.68 8.83 -3.66
N VAL A 56 -5.71 9.47 -4.35
CA VAL A 56 -5.77 10.90 -4.70
C VAL A 56 -6.92 11.21 -5.64
N VAL A 57 -7.04 10.44 -6.72
CA VAL A 57 -8.13 10.64 -7.70
C VAL A 57 -9.49 10.48 -7.02
N LYS A 58 -9.62 9.53 -6.09
CA LYS A 58 -10.84 9.33 -5.29
C LYS A 58 -11.19 10.58 -4.48
N GLU A 59 -10.21 11.20 -3.81
CA GLU A 59 -10.41 12.40 -2.99
C GLU A 59 -10.73 13.65 -3.83
N GLU A 60 -10.07 13.84 -4.98
CA GLU A 60 -10.41 14.94 -5.89
C GLU A 60 -11.85 14.83 -6.39
N ILE A 61 -12.27 13.63 -6.76
CA ILE A 61 -13.64 13.35 -7.19
C ILE A 61 -14.62 13.59 -6.04
N GLU A 62 -14.30 13.17 -4.82
CA GLU A 62 -15.13 13.38 -3.64
C GLU A 62 -15.39 14.87 -3.36
N SER A 63 -14.36 15.71 -3.49
CA SER A 63 -14.49 17.17 -3.31
C SER A 63 -15.48 17.80 -4.31
N ARG A 64 -15.50 17.30 -5.55
CA ARG A 64 -16.29 17.85 -6.66
C ARG A 64 -17.74 17.34 -6.68
N GLN A 65 -18.08 16.36 -5.86
CA GLN A 65 -19.29 15.54 -6.03
C GLN A 65 -20.37 15.69 -4.97
N ARG A 66 -20.26 16.65 -4.05
CA ARG A 66 -21.32 16.93 -3.06
C ARG A 66 -22.69 17.30 -3.69
N CYS A 67 -22.76 17.56 -5.00
CA CYS A 67 -23.98 17.99 -5.69
C CYS A 67 -24.41 17.14 -6.92
N LEU A 68 -23.83 15.97 -7.19
CA LEU A 68 -23.95 15.27 -8.49
C LEU A 68 -24.62 13.85 -8.40
N GLY A 69 -25.56 13.54 -9.32
CA GLY A 69 -26.58 12.47 -9.22
C GLY A 69 -26.16 10.98 -9.30
N LYS A 70 -27.16 10.07 -9.37
CA LYS A 70 -27.05 8.60 -9.14
C LYS A 70 -25.96 7.84 -9.95
N ARG A 71 -25.64 8.24 -11.19
CA ARG A 71 -24.57 7.59 -12.00
C ARG A 71 -23.18 7.81 -11.41
N ILE A 72 -22.98 8.97 -10.81
CA ILE A 72 -21.73 9.37 -10.19
C ILE A 72 -21.50 8.61 -8.87
N TYR A 73 -22.57 8.31 -8.13
CA TYR A 73 -22.50 7.45 -6.94
C TYR A 73 -21.95 6.05 -7.26
N ILE A 74 -22.41 5.41 -8.34
CA ILE A 74 -21.94 4.07 -8.74
C ILE A 74 -20.46 4.09 -9.13
N LEU A 75 -20.03 5.09 -9.92
CA LEU A 75 -18.63 5.25 -10.30
C LEU A 75 -17.72 5.48 -9.07
N ARG A 76 -18.19 6.25 -8.08
CA ARG A 76 -17.47 6.48 -6.83
C ARG A 76 -17.24 5.18 -6.05
N VAL A 77 -18.28 4.37 -5.87
CA VAL A 77 -18.18 3.08 -5.15
C VAL A 77 -17.21 2.14 -5.88
N PHE A 78 -17.27 2.10 -7.21
CA PHE A 78 -16.37 1.30 -8.02
C PHE A 78 -14.89 1.73 -7.87
N MET A 79 -14.60 3.03 -7.94
CA MET A 79 -13.25 3.55 -7.72
C MET A 79 -12.76 3.27 -6.29
N ALA A 80 -13.64 3.39 -5.29
CA ALA A 80 -13.32 3.08 -3.90
C ALA A 80 -12.96 1.61 -3.73
N PHE A 81 -13.70 0.69 -4.36
CA PHE A 81 -13.40 -0.73 -4.36
C PHE A 81 -11.99 -1.03 -4.88
N ILE A 82 -11.62 -0.43 -6.03
CA ILE A 82 -10.27 -0.58 -6.61
C ILE A 82 -9.18 -0.03 -5.68
N SER A 83 -9.42 1.13 -5.05
CA SER A 83 -8.48 1.72 -4.09
C SER A 83 -8.20 0.75 -2.94
N TYR A 84 -9.24 0.22 -2.29
CA TYR A 84 -9.07 -0.71 -1.17
C TYR A 84 -8.42 -2.03 -1.59
N PHE A 85 -8.73 -2.54 -2.79
CA PHE A 85 -8.10 -3.74 -3.32
C PHE A 85 -6.57 -3.65 -3.32
N PHE A 86 -6.01 -2.53 -3.81
CA PHE A 86 -4.55 -2.33 -3.81
C PHE A 86 -3.96 -2.18 -2.39
N HIS A 87 -4.63 -1.45 -1.51
CA HIS A 87 -4.19 -1.32 -0.11
C HIS A 87 -4.15 -2.66 0.63
N TYR A 88 -5.14 -3.53 0.40
CA TYR A 88 -5.14 -4.87 0.99
C TYR A 88 -4.00 -5.75 0.45
N ILE A 89 -3.71 -5.71 -0.87
CA ILE A 89 -2.56 -6.43 -1.44
C ILE A 89 -1.26 -5.97 -0.78
N LEU A 90 -1.05 -4.66 -0.63
CA LEU A 90 0.14 -4.10 0.02
C LEU A 90 0.25 -4.51 1.49
N MET A 91 -0.87 -4.56 2.22
CA MET A 91 -0.91 -5.03 3.61
C MET A 91 -0.51 -6.51 3.70
N LEU A 92 -1.01 -7.35 2.79
CA LEU A 92 -0.62 -8.77 2.74
C LEU A 92 0.90 -8.91 2.50
N ILE A 93 1.47 -8.13 1.59
CA ILE A 93 2.91 -8.12 1.34
C ILE A 93 3.68 -7.66 2.58
N ALA A 94 3.23 -6.61 3.26
CA ALA A 94 3.89 -6.08 4.45
C ALA A 94 3.93 -7.11 5.60
N MET A 95 2.90 -7.96 5.72
CA MET A 95 2.84 -9.03 6.72
C MET A 95 3.76 -10.23 6.43
N THR A 96 4.44 -10.28 5.27
CA THR A 96 5.38 -11.38 4.95
C THR A 96 6.68 -11.32 5.79
N PHE A 97 6.88 -10.25 6.56
CA PHE A 97 8.08 -9.97 7.38
C PHE A 97 9.40 -10.08 6.60
N ASN A 98 9.37 -9.94 5.27
CA ASN A 98 10.57 -9.85 4.46
C ASN A 98 11.05 -8.39 4.41
N PHE A 99 12.30 -8.15 4.83
CA PHE A 99 12.82 -6.80 4.96
C PHE A 99 12.81 -6.01 3.63
N GLY A 100 13.23 -6.60 2.51
CA GLY A 100 13.31 -5.87 1.25
C GLY A 100 11.96 -5.64 0.58
N LEU A 101 11.00 -6.57 0.73
CA LEU A 101 9.63 -6.35 0.25
C LEU A 101 8.91 -5.29 1.07
N PHE A 102 9.07 -5.34 2.40
CA PHE A 102 8.54 -4.32 3.30
C PHE A 102 9.09 -2.94 2.97
N LEU A 103 10.40 -2.83 2.75
CA LEU A 103 11.04 -1.58 2.34
C LEU A 103 10.52 -1.08 0.98
N SER A 104 10.27 -2.00 0.04
CA SER A 104 9.69 -1.67 -1.27
C SER A 104 8.29 -1.08 -1.16
N VAL A 105 7.45 -1.62 -0.26
CA VAL A 105 6.13 -1.05 0.07
C VAL A 105 6.29 0.37 0.63
N LEU A 106 7.17 0.56 1.62
CA LEU A 106 7.42 1.88 2.25
C LEU A 106 7.86 2.92 1.22
N ILE A 107 8.81 2.57 0.36
CA ILE A 107 9.32 3.45 -0.69
C ILE A 107 8.20 3.82 -1.67
N GLY A 108 7.43 2.84 -2.16
CA GLY A 108 6.33 3.10 -3.10
C GLY A 108 5.26 4.03 -2.54
N LEU A 109 4.83 3.80 -1.29
CA LEU A 109 3.88 4.67 -0.60
C LEU A 109 4.44 6.07 -0.32
N SER A 110 5.71 6.16 0.08
CA SER A 110 6.38 7.44 0.38
C SER A 110 6.54 8.29 -0.87
N ILE A 111 6.95 7.68 -1.99
CA ILE A 111 7.07 8.37 -3.30
C ILE A 111 5.69 8.84 -3.76
N GLY A 112 4.66 7.98 -3.65
CA GLY A 112 3.29 8.33 -4.02
C GLY A 112 2.77 9.55 -3.26
N HIS A 113 2.95 9.58 -1.92
CA HIS A 113 2.51 10.69 -1.10
C HIS A 113 3.38 11.93 -1.26
N GLY A 114 4.69 11.78 -1.44
CA GLY A 114 5.62 12.88 -1.67
C GLY A 114 5.28 13.67 -2.94
N LEU A 115 5.10 12.96 -4.06
CA LEU A 115 4.69 13.56 -5.35
C LEU A 115 3.36 14.30 -5.25
N LEU A 116 2.40 13.74 -4.49
CA LEU A 116 1.14 14.41 -4.20
C LEU A 116 1.35 15.69 -3.41
N SER A 117 2.10 15.62 -2.31
CA SER A 117 2.39 16.78 -1.46
C SER A 117 3.05 17.91 -2.24
N ASP A 118 4.01 17.58 -3.12
CA ASP A 118 4.65 18.56 -4.00
C ASP A 118 3.65 19.16 -5.01
N LYS A 119 2.78 18.35 -5.59
CA LYS A 119 1.74 18.83 -6.52
C LYS A 119 0.78 19.79 -5.82
N LEU A 120 0.31 19.44 -4.62
CA LEU A 120 -0.58 20.28 -3.80
C LEU A 120 0.11 21.60 -3.39
N ARG A 121 1.38 21.55 -2.98
CA ARG A 121 2.15 22.74 -2.62
C ARG A 121 2.33 23.71 -3.80
N ASN A 122 2.56 23.18 -5.00
CA ASN A 122 2.64 23.99 -6.23
C ASN A 122 1.28 24.61 -6.60
N LEU A 123 0.19 23.87 -6.45
CA LEU A 123 -1.17 24.40 -6.65
C LEU A 123 -1.49 25.52 -5.65
N GLN A 124 -1.08 25.38 -4.39
CA GLN A 124 -1.32 26.39 -3.34
C GLN A 124 -0.51 27.69 -3.55
N CYS A 125 0.70 27.62 -4.12
CA CYS A 125 1.43 28.83 -4.53
C CYS A 125 0.88 29.48 -5.82
N ASN A 126 0.18 28.72 -6.65
CA ASN A 126 -0.41 29.21 -7.90
C ASN A 126 -1.86 29.70 -7.73
N GLY A 127 -2.51 29.33 -6.64
CA GLY A 127 -3.87 29.75 -6.33
C GLY A 127 -4.06 29.89 -4.83
N ASP A 128 -4.31 31.13 -4.40
CA ASP A 128 -5.20 31.37 -3.27
C ASP A 128 -6.52 30.65 -3.60
N LEU A 129 -6.68 29.43 -3.09
CA LEU A 129 -7.76 28.54 -3.47
C LEU A 129 -9.05 28.99 -2.78
N CYS A 130 -9.83 29.83 -3.46
CA CYS A 130 -11.26 29.99 -3.17
C CYS A 130 -11.95 28.63 -3.32
N ILE A 131 -12.26 28.01 -2.18
CA ILE A 131 -13.14 26.84 -2.09
C ILE A 131 -14.59 27.37 -1.98
N CYS A 132 -15.48 26.88 -2.84
CA CYS A 132 -16.92 26.97 -2.63
C CYS A 132 -17.41 25.85 -1.70
#